data_AF-A0AA91JXF5-F1
#
_entry.id   AF-A0AA91JXF5-F1
#
_cell.length_a   1.000
_cell.length_b   1.000
_cell.length_c   1.000
_cell.angle_alpha   90.00
_cell.angle_beta   90.00
_cell.angle_gamma   90.00
#
_symmetry.space_group_name_H-M   'P 1'
#
loop_
_entity.id
_entity.type
_entity.pdbx_description
1 polymer ?
#
loop_
_entity_poly.entity_id
_entity_poly.type
_entity_poly.pdbx_seq_one_letter_code
_entity_poly.pdbx_strand_id
1 'polypeptide(L)' 'MKILGDLAEATLTVPQMQSVPYGTLRISASTVFGVTVLNGWISEFIYQYPKVNVEVLLTNQYVD' A
#
# COMPACT_ATOMS: atom_id res chain seq x y z
N MET A 1 -12.64 24.29 16.28
CA MET A 1 -11.88 24.44 15.02
C MET A 1 -10.72 23.46 15.06
N LYS A 2 -10.86 22.27 14.48
CA LYS A 2 -9.79 21.27 14.40
C LYS A 2 -9.27 21.32 12.97
N ILE A 3 -8.08 21.89 12.84
CA ILE A 3 -7.43 22.19 11.57
C ILE A 3 -7.16 20.87 10.85
N LEU A 4 -7.55 20.84 9.58
CA LEU A 4 -7.28 19.80 8.58
C LEU A 4 -5.91 19.17 8.80
N GLY A 5 -5.88 17.88 9.10
CA GLY A 5 -4.69 17.08 8.81
C GLY A 5 -4.67 16.84 7.32
N ASP A 6 -3.64 17.35 6.66
CA ASP A 6 -3.33 17.25 5.24
C ASP A 6 -3.86 15.98 4.57
N LEU A 7 -4.91 16.16 3.77
CA LEU A 7 -5.32 15.19 2.76
C LEU A 7 -4.34 15.36 1.59
N ALA A 8 -3.24 14.60 1.62
CA ALA A 8 -2.32 14.51 0.49
C ALA A 8 -2.99 13.73 -0.66
N GLU A 9 -3.85 14.39 -1.43
CA GLU A 9 -4.36 13.88 -2.71
C GLU A 9 -3.28 14.04 -3.78
N ALA A 10 -2.31 13.12 -3.79
CA ALA A 10 -1.43 12.93 -4.94
C ALA A 10 -2.19 12.14 -6.01
N THR A 11 -3.00 12.84 -6.82
CA THR A 11 -3.59 12.26 -8.03
C THR A 11 -2.48 12.01 -9.06
N LEU A 12 -1.86 10.84 -8.98
CA LEU A 12 -0.89 10.39 -9.97
C LEU A 12 -1.65 9.94 -11.23
N THR A 13 -1.63 10.78 -12.25
CA THR A 13 -2.02 10.39 -13.62
C THR A 13 -1.05 9.32 -14.11
N VAL A 14 -1.45 8.05 -14.05
CA VAL A 14 -0.61 6.93 -14.54
C VAL A 14 -0.70 6.87 -16.06
N PRO A 15 0.41 7.05 -16.81
CA PRO A 15 0.41 6.76 -18.25
C PRO A 15 0.08 5.27 -18.44
N GLN A 16 -0.91 4.98 -19.29
CA GLN A 16 -1.31 3.61 -19.65
C GLN A 16 -0.21 2.92 -20.45
N MET A 17 0.84 2.46 -19.77
CA MET A 17 1.68 1.39 -20.25
C MET A 17 1.15 0.11 -19.64
N GLN A 18 0.59 -0.78 -20.46
CA GLN A 18 0.22 -2.15 -20.07
C GLN A 18 1.49 -2.97 -19.80
N SER A 19 2.27 -2.55 -18.80
CA SER A 19 3.37 -3.35 -18.27
C SER A 19 2.81 -4.20 -17.13
N VAL A 20 2.93 -5.52 -17.25
CA VAL A 20 2.59 -6.43 -16.14
C VAL A 20 3.51 -6.07 -14.98
N PRO A 21 3.01 -5.62 -13.82
CA PRO A 21 3.88 -5.18 -12.73
C PRO A 21 4.76 -6.35 -12.24
N TYR A 22 6.02 -6.03 -11.93
CA TYR A 22 7.03 -6.97 -11.45
C TYR A 22 7.99 -6.26 -10.49
N GLY A 23 8.65 -7.02 -9.61
CA GLY A 23 9.61 -6.47 -8.63
C GLY A 23 9.14 -6.60 -7.19
N THR A 24 9.65 -5.75 -6.28
CA THR A 24 9.32 -5.80 -4.86
C THR A 24 8.50 -4.59 -4.43
N LEU A 25 7.29 -4.84 -3.90
CA LEU A 25 6.42 -3.84 -3.29
C LEU A 25 6.59 -3.90 -1.76
N ARG A 26 7.13 -2.83 -1.17
CA ARG A 26 7.32 -2.72 0.28
C ARG A 26 6.24 -1.83 0.90
N ILE A 27 5.53 -2.37 1.89
CA ILE A 27 4.44 -1.67 2.60
C ILE A 27 4.82 -1.56 4.07
N SER A 28 4.80 -0.34 4.60
CA SER A 28 4.96 -0.08 6.03
C SER A 28 3.66 0.46 6.60
N ALA A 29 3.11 -0.16 7.63
CA ALA A 29 1.85 0.25 8.23
C ALA A 29 1.78 -0.04 9.72
N SER A 30 0.81 0.56 10.40
CA SER A 30 0.52 0.20 11.80
C SER A 30 0.02 -1.24 11.88
N THR A 31 0.37 -1.95 12.97
CA THR A 31 -0.05 -3.35 13.14
C THR A 31 -1.56 -3.52 13.06
N VAL A 32 -2.31 -2.60 13.67
CA VAL A 32 -3.79 -2.62 13.65
C VAL A 32 -4.34 -2.41 12.23
N PHE A 33 -3.77 -1.47 11.48
CA PHE A 33 -4.19 -1.21 10.09
C PHE A 33 -3.84 -2.39 9.17
N GLY A 34 -2.64 -2.95 9.32
CA GLY A 34 -2.19 -4.06 8.50
C GLY A 34 -3.05 -5.31 8.64
N VAL A 35 -3.41 -5.65 9.88
CA VAL A 35 -4.25 -6.82 10.14
C VAL A 35 -5.68 -6.61 9.65
N THR A 36 -6.24 -5.41 9.82
CA THR A 36 -7.67 -5.16 9.56
C THR A 36 -7.96 -4.84 8.09
N VAL A 37 -7.03 -4.20 7.38
CA VAL A 37 -7.27 -3.65 6.04
C VAL A 37 -6.41 -4.31 4.98
N LEU A 38 -5.10 -4.46 5.23
CA LEU A 38 -4.17 -4.89 4.19
C LEU A 38 -4.34 -6.36 3.80
N ASN A 39 -4.78 -7.22 4.72
CA ASN A 39 -4.83 -8.67 4.48
C ASN A 39 -5.68 -9.06 3.25
N GLY A 40 -6.90 -8.50 3.14
CA GLY A 40 -7.78 -8.79 2.01
C GLY A 40 -7.22 -8.26 0.68
N TRP A 41 -6.64 -7.06 0.71
CA TRP A 41 -6.15 -6.38 -0.50
C TRP A 41 -4.87 -7.02 -1.04
N ILE A 42 -3.95 -7.40 -0.15
CA ILE A 42 -2.68 -8.02 -0.52
C ILE A 42 -2.93 -9.40 -1.15
N SER A 43 -3.89 -10.17 -0.61
CA SER A 43 -4.23 -11.49 -1.14
C SER A 43 -4.70 -11.40 -2.60
N GLU A 44 -5.65 -10.50 -2.88
CA GLU A 44 -6.14 -10.26 -4.24
C GLU A 44 -5.04 -9.70 -5.16
N PHE A 45 -4.19 -8.82 -4.64
CA PHE A 45 -3.10 -8.20 -5.39
C PHE A 45 -2.04 -9.24 -5.83
N ILE A 46 -1.61 -10.12 -4.93
CA ILE A 46 -0.63 -11.17 -5.25
C ILE A 46 -1.23 -12.18 -6.24
N TYR A 47 -2.52 -12.49 -6.10
CA TYR A 47 -3.21 -13.36 -7.05
C TYR A 47 -3.22 -12.78 -8.47
N GLN A 48 -3.49 -11.48 -8.62
CA GLN A 48 -3.47 -10.81 -9.92
C GLN A 48 -2.05 -10.56 -10.47
N TYR A 49 -1.07 -10.37 -9.59
CA TYR A 49 0.30 -10.01 -9.97
C TYR A 49 1.36 -10.93 -9.33
N PRO A 50 1.45 -12.20 -9.75
CA PRO A 50 2.34 -13.19 -9.15
C PRO A 50 3.84 -12.89 -9.36
N LYS A 51 4.18 -11.91 -10.21
CA LYS A 51 5.56 -11.44 -10.43
C LYS A 51 5.99 -10.35 -9.45
N VAL A 52 5.10 -9.93 -8.56
CA VAL A 52 5.39 -8.94 -7.52
C VAL A 52 5.62 -9.67 -6.19
N ASN A 53 6.76 -9.41 -5.57
CA ASN A 53 7.05 -9.81 -4.20
C ASN A 53 6.54 -8.73 -3.26
N VAL A 54 5.60 -9.07 -2.37
CA VAL A 54 5.06 -8.12 -1.39
C VAL A 54 5.74 -8.34 -0.04
N GLU A 55 6.39 -7.29 0.46
CA GLU A 55 7.00 -7.26 1.78
C GLU A 55 6.22 -6.29 2.68
N VAL A 56 5.66 -6.81 3.78
CA VAL A 56 4.89 -6.01 4.74
C VAL A 56 5.68 -5.87 6.03
N LEU A 57 5.99 -4.63 6.40
CA LEU A 57 6.55 -4.27 7.69
C LEU A 57 5.44 -3.65 8.55
N LEU A 58 4.95 -4.41 9.52
CA LEU A 58 4.02 -3.89 10.51
C LEU A 58 4.79 -3.36 11.71
N THR A 59 4.60 -2.08 12.03
CA THR A 59 5.25 -1.43 13.16
C THR A 59 4.23 -0.65 13.98
N ASN A 60 4.35 -0.69 15.31
CA ASN A 60 3.59 0.19 16.20
C ASN A 60 4.25 1.57 16.37
N GLN A 61 5.33 1.83 15.63
CA GLN A 61 5.90 3.17 15.56
C GLN A 61 5.03 4.01 14.63
N TYR A 62 4.49 5.08 15.19
CA TYR A 62 3.91 6.16 14.42
C TYR A 62 4.95 6.59 13.37
N VAL A 63 4.62 6.45 12.09
CA VAL A 63 5.48 6.96 11.01
C VAL A 63 5.20 8.47 10.97
N ASP A 64 6.17 9.27 11.42
CA ASP A 64 6.15 10.74 11.37
C ASP A 64 6.09 11.25 9.92
#